data_AF-A0A565CW83-F1
#
_entry.id   AF-A0A565CW83-F1
#
_cell.length_a   1.000
_cell.length_b   1.000
_cell.length_c   1.000
_cell.angle_alpha   90.00
_cell.angle_beta   90.00
_cell.angle_gamma   90.00
#
_symmetry.space_group_name_H-M   'P 1'
#
loop_
_entity.id
_entity.type
_entity.pdbx_description
1 polymer ?
#
loop_
_entity_poly.entity_id
_entity_poly.type
_entity_poly.pdbx_seq_one_letter_code
_entity_poly.pdbx_strand_id
1 'polypeptide(L)'
;MAILTATKHDGDSLNADVVIITTGRRRIPANSGILASASPVLTNIIEKPSKSNGGSSKRVIKILGVPCDAVSIFVRFLYSPSLTEKEMEKYGIHLLALSHVYMVAQLKQRCTKGVGARVTVENVVDVLQLARLCDAPDLWLKCMRLIHTKFKTVEQTEGWKFLQEHDPFLELDILQFIDDAELKRVDGKGCLRCKRMIQLLRLHSSVCDQSESCRVPLCRQFKKRGEKEKKMVEDTKWKVLVRRVASAKAMSSLSQSKKNKSEVLLKEEAEDFIRIRKKLI
;
A
#
# COMPACT_ATOMS: atom_id res chain seq x y z
N MET A 1 -33.70 -13.73 -0.10
CA MET A 1 -33.21 -14.55 1.03
C MET A 1 -33.13 -15.99 0.55
N ALA A 2 -31.96 -16.42 0.09
CA ALA A 2 -31.62 -17.83 -0.06
C ALA A 2 -30.18 -17.97 0.43
N ILE A 3 -30.06 -18.54 1.62
CA ILE A 3 -28.83 -18.78 2.35
C ILE A 3 -28.18 -20.02 1.70
N LEU A 4 -26.99 -19.88 1.12
CA LEU A 4 -26.16 -21.03 0.75
C LEU A 4 -25.48 -21.56 2.02
N THR A 5 -26.24 -22.26 2.85
CA THR A 5 -25.70 -23.26 3.77
C THR A 5 -25.46 -24.55 2.99
N ALA A 6 -24.35 -25.19 3.28
CA ALA A 6 -23.86 -26.41 2.64
C ALA A 6 -24.95 -27.47 2.43
N THR A 7 -25.32 -27.69 1.17
CA THR A 7 -25.88 -28.96 0.68
C THR A 7 -25.29 -29.23 -0.70
N LYS A 8 -24.94 -30.50 -0.94
CA LYS A 8 -24.45 -31.03 -2.22
C LYS A 8 -25.25 -30.46 -3.40
N HIS A 9 -24.58 -29.75 -4.30
CA HIS A 9 -25.17 -29.31 -5.56
C HIS A 9 -24.64 -30.19 -6.70
N ASP A 10 -25.22 -31.39 -6.84
CA ASP A 10 -24.98 -32.28 -7.99
C ASP A 10 -25.63 -31.73 -9.29
N GLY A 11 -26.25 -30.53 -9.26
CA GLY A 11 -26.89 -29.90 -10.41
C GLY A 11 -26.10 -28.80 -11.14
N ASP A 12 -25.03 -28.23 -10.55
CA ASP A 12 -24.24 -27.13 -11.19
C ASP A 12 -22.89 -27.61 -11.78
N SER A 13 -22.57 -28.89 -11.59
CA SER A 13 -21.29 -29.49 -12.01
C SER A 13 -21.25 -29.90 -13.48
N LEU A 14 -22.37 -29.85 -14.20
CA LEU A 14 -22.48 -30.38 -15.56
C LEU A 14 -21.75 -29.56 -16.63
N ASN A 15 -21.46 -28.27 -16.37
CA ASN A 15 -20.83 -27.37 -17.35
C ASN A 15 -19.50 -26.76 -16.88
N ALA A 16 -18.87 -27.36 -15.86
CA ALA A 16 -17.58 -26.89 -15.33
C ALA A 16 -16.39 -27.49 -16.10
N ASP A 17 -15.78 -26.66 -16.96
CA ASP A 17 -14.63 -26.96 -17.80
C ASP A 17 -13.30 -26.38 -17.25
N VAL A 18 -13.39 -25.52 -16.23
CA VAL A 18 -12.25 -24.93 -15.52
C VAL A 18 -12.33 -25.28 -14.02
N VAL A 19 -11.16 -25.44 -13.39
CA VAL A 19 -11.03 -25.61 -11.94
C VAL A 19 -10.12 -24.54 -11.37
N ILE A 20 -10.62 -23.80 -10.38
CA ILE A 20 -9.82 -22.85 -9.60
C ILE A 20 -9.25 -23.58 -8.38
N ILE A 21 -7.93 -23.47 -8.16
CA ILE A 21 -7.23 -24.03 -7.00
C ILE A 21 -6.78 -22.89 -6.08
N THR A 22 -7.15 -22.99 -4.80
CA THR A 22 -6.76 -22.03 -3.75
C THR A 22 -5.56 -22.49 -2.93
N THR A 23 -5.03 -21.63 -2.05
CA THR A 23 -3.90 -21.92 -1.14
C THR A 23 -4.09 -23.21 -0.32
N GLY A 24 -5.33 -23.54 0.06
CA GLY A 24 -5.65 -24.77 0.81
C GLY A 24 -5.89 -26.01 -0.06
N ARG A 25 -5.47 -25.99 -1.34
CA ARG A 25 -5.80 -27.01 -2.36
C ARG A 25 -7.30 -27.24 -2.57
N ARG A 26 -8.17 -26.33 -2.09
CA ARG A 26 -9.61 -26.37 -2.38
C ARG A 26 -9.79 -26.18 -3.88
N ARG A 27 -10.61 -27.04 -4.49
CA ARG A 27 -10.96 -27.00 -5.91
C ARG A 27 -12.35 -26.40 -6.05
N ILE A 28 -12.47 -25.34 -6.83
CA ILE A 28 -13.73 -24.66 -7.14
C ILE A 28 -14.00 -24.88 -8.64
N PRO A 29 -14.94 -25.77 -9.01
CA PRO A 29 -15.37 -25.92 -10.39
C PRO A 29 -16.01 -24.61 -10.91
N ALA A 30 -15.71 -24.24 -12.15
CA ALA A 30 -16.24 -23.01 -12.77
C ALA A 30 -16.37 -23.17 -14.29
N ASN A 31 -17.12 -22.26 -14.91
CA ASN A 31 -17.35 -22.20 -16.34
C ASN A 31 -16.46 -21.13 -17.00
N SER A 32 -15.66 -21.52 -17.98
CA SER A 32 -14.73 -20.64 -18.68
C SER A 32 -15.39 -19.42 -19.31
N GLY A 33 -16.56 -19.59 -19.96
CA GLY A 33 -17.28 -18.50 -20.64
C GLY A 33 -17.76 -17.42 -19.68
N ILE A 34 -18.26 -17.81 -18.51
CA ILE A 34 -18.65 -16.86 -17.45
C ILE A 34 -17.43 -16.13 -16.90
N LEU A 35 -16.35 -16.85 -16.60
CA LEU A 35 -15.12 -16.25 -16.08
C LEU A 35 -14.49 -15.27 -17.09
N ALA A 36 -14.43 -15.65 -18.37
CA ALA A 36 -13.88 -14.81 -19.44
C ALA A 36 -14.75 -13.57 -19.67
N SER A 37 -16.08 -13.73 -19.74
CA SER A 37 -16.96 -12.56 -19.94
C SER A 37 -16.90 -11.56 -18.77
N ALA A 38 -16.61 -12.01 -17.54
CA ALA A 38 -16.53 -11.16 -16.37
C ALA A 38 -15.15 -10.51 -16.14
N SER A 39 -14.07 -11.02 -16.74
CA SER A 39 -12.70 -10.55 -16.49
C SER A 39 -11.80 -10.71 -17.72
N PRO A 40 -11.23 -9.61 -18.26
CA PRO A 40 -10.29 -9.70 -19.39
C PRO A 40 -9.00 -10.46 -19.04
N VAL A 41 -8.59 -10.44 -17.77
CA VAL A 41 -7.44 -11.21 -17.29
C VAL A 41 -7.74 -12.71 -17.33
N LEU A 42 -8.94 -13.12 -16.90
CA LEU A 42 -9.35 -14.51 -16.98
C LEU A 42 -9.53 -14.96 -18.44
N THR A 43 -10.05 -14.11 -19.33
CA THR A 43 -10.09 -14.37 -20.78
C THR A 43 -8.70 -14.73 -21.31
N ASN A 44 -7.72 -13.87 -21.06
CA ASN A 44 -6.34 -14.10 -21.49
C ASN A 44 -5.72 -15.38 -20.90
N ILE A 45 -6.08 -15.75 -19.66
CA ILE A 45 -5.62 -17.00 -19.03
C ILE A 45 -6.27 -18.23 -19.68
N ILE A 46 -7.53 -18.10 -20.10
CA ILE A 46 -8.33 -19.18 -20.68
C ILE A 46 -8.00 -19.38 -22.16
N GLU A 47 -7.77 -18.32 -22.92
CA GLU A 47 -7.48 -18.41 -24.36
C GLU A 47 -6.04 -18.86 -24.64
N LYS A 48 -5.11 -18.67 -23.70
CA LYS A 48 -3.73 -19.15 -23.85
C LYS A 48 -3.69 -20.68 -24.06
N PRO A 49 -3.05 -21.16 -25.14
CA PRO A 49 -2.92 -22.58 -25.41
C PRO A 49 -2.08 -23.25 -24.31
N SER A 50 -2.60 -24.34 -23.74
CA SER A 50 -1.88 -25.13 -22.74
C SER A 50 -0.76 -25.91 -23.44
N LYS A 51 0.45 -25.90 -22.86
CA LYS A 51 1.59 -26.71 -23.32
C LYS A 51 1.45 -28.21 -22.97
N SER A 52 0.28 -28.66 -22.50
CA SER A 52 0.05 -30.07 -22.18
C SER A 52 -0.22 -30.85 -23.46
N ASN A 53 0.76 -31.65 -23.88
CA ASN A 53 0.63 -32.65 -24.93
C ASN A 53 -0.56 -33.58 -24.64
N GLY A 54 -1.53 -33.62 -25.56
CA GLY A 54 -2.52 -34.69 -25.71
C GLY A 54 -3.38 -35.02 -24.49
N GLY A 55 -4.52 -34.33 -24.34
CA GLY A 55 -5.59 -34.78 -23.46
C GLY A 55 -6.50 -33.66 -22.98
N SER A 56 -7.80 -33.95 -22.89
CA SER A 56 -8.90 -33.12 -22.38
C SER A 56 -8.80 -32.81 -20.88
N SER A 57 -7.61 -32.44 -20.40
CA SER A 57 -7.43 -32.06 -19.00
C SER A 57 -8.14 -30.73 -18.76
N LYS A 58 -9.12 -30.73 -17.84
CA LYS A 58 -9.78 -29.52 -17.35
C LYS A 58 -8.75 -28.44 -17.02
N ARG A 59 -8.97 -27.22 -17.50
CA ARG A 59 -8.04 -26.10 -17.32
C ARG A 59 -7.96 -25.73 -15.84
N VAL A 60 -6.76 -25.43 -15.36
CA VAL A 60 -6.51 -25.09 -13.95
C VAL A 60 -6.08 -23.63 -13.82
N ILE A 61 -6.79 -22.86 -12.99
CA ILE A 61 -6.43 -21.49 -12.60
C ILE A 61 -6.03 -21.52 -11.12
N LYS A 62 -4.89 -20.91 -10.76
CA LYS A 62 -4.42 -20.86 -9.38
C LYS A 62 -4.64 -19.46 -8.80
N ILE A 63 -5.35 -19.37 -7.68
CA ILE A 63 -5.57 -18.12 -6.93
C ILE A 63 -5.03 -18.35 -5.52
N LEU A 64 -3.79 -17.93 -5.27
CA LEU A 64 -3.04 -18.20 -4.04
C LEU A 64 -2.83 -16.92 -3.23
N GLY A 65 -2.48 -17.07 -1.95
CA GLY A 65 -2.20 -15.94 -1.04
C GLY A 65 -3.45 -15.23 -0.50
N VAL A 66 -4.65 -15.74 -0.81
CA VAL A 66 -5.94 -15.17 -0.37
C VAL A 66 -6.77 -16.24 0.33
N PRO A 67 -7.58 -15.92 1.37
CA PRO A 67 -8.46 -16.88 2.02
C PRO A 67 -9.39 -17.59 1.04
N CYS A 68 -9.56 -18.90 1.20
CA CYS A 68 -10.35 -19.73 0.28
C CYS A 68 -11.79 -19.21 0.11
N ASP A 69 -12.41 -18.74 1.20
CA ASP A 69 -13.78 -18.23 1.18
C ASP A 69 -13.87 -16.90 0.43
N ALA A 70 -12.85 -16.04 0.49
CA ALA A 70 -12.80 -14.82 -0.31
C ALA A 70 -12.72 -15.15 -1.81
N VAL A 71 -11.99 -16.21 -2.19
CA VAL A 71 -11.98 -16.71 -3.57
C VAL A 71 -13.36 -17.24 -3.97
N SER A 72 -14.03 -18.00 -3.10
CA SER A 72 -15.40 -18.48 -3.37
C SER A 72 -16.39 -17.32 -3.55
N ILE A 73 -16.30 -16.27 -2.73
CA ILE A 73 -17.13 -15.07 -2.86
C ILE A 73 -16.81 -14.32 -4.16
N PHE A 74 -15.53 -14.18 -4.51
CA PHE A 74 -15.10 -13.58 -5.77
C PHE A 74 -15.69 -14.33 -6.97
N VAL A 75 -15.55 -15.66 -7.02
CA VAL A 75 -16.12 -16.48 -8.11
C VAL A 75 -17.64 -16.35 -8.14
N ARG A 76 -18.33 -16.43 -6.99
CA ARG A 76 -19.79 -16.24 -6.90
C ARG A 76 -20.21 -14.87 -7.44
N PHE A 77 -19.43 -13.82 -7.16
CA PHE A 77 -19.71 -12.47 -7.66
C PHE A 77 -19.66 -12.40 -9.20
N LEU A 78 -18.76 -13.15 -9.85
CA LEU A 78 -18.67 -13.18 -11.33
C LEU A 78 -19.92 -13.80 -11.97
N TYR A 79 -20.55 -14.76 -11.30
CA TYR A 79 -21.82 -15.35 -11.74
C TYR A 79 -23.01 -14.45 -11.42
N SER A 80 -23.02 -13.85 -10.23
CA SER A 80 -24.12 -13.04 -9.73
C SER A 80 -23.55 -11.86 -8.91
N PRO A 81 -23.55 -10.62 -9.46
CA PRO A 81 -22.91 -9.44 -8.86
C PRO A 81 -23.52 -8.97 -7.53
N SER A 82 -23.36 -9.78 -6.48
CA SER A 82 -23.94 -9.62 -5.15
C SER A 82 -22.89 -9.84 -4.07
N LEU A 83 -22.85 -8.93 -3.09
CA LEU A 83 -21.90 -8.97 -1.99
C LEU A 83 -22.61 -8.48 -0.73
N THR A 84 -22.57 -9.25 0.35
CA THR A 84 -23.22 -8.90 1.61
C THR A 84 -22.31 -8.06 2.51
N GLU A 85 -22.88 -7.33 3.47
CA GLU A 85 -22.10 -6.52 4.42
C GLU A 85 -21.15 -7.37 5.28
N LYS A 86 -21.56 -8.57 5.69
CA LYS A 86 -20.71 -9.50 6.45
C LYS A 86 -19.51 -10.00 5.64
N GLU A 87 -19.72 -10.25 4.36
CA GLU A 87 -18.63 -10.63 3.44
C GLU A 87 -17.68 -9.45 3.19
N MET A 88 -18.22 -8.24 3.02
CA MET A 88 -17.41 -7.03 2.89
C MET A 88 -16.58 -6.76 4.15
N GLU A 89 -17.16 -6.93 5.33
CA GLU A 89 -16.47 -6.77 6.61
C GLU A 89 -15.30 -7.76 6.76
N LYS A 90 -15.54 -9.04 6.46
CA LYS A 90 -14.53 -10.09 6.65
C LYS A 90 -13.48 -10.13 5.54
N TYR A 91 -13.88 -9.87 4.30
CA TYR A 91 -13.05 -10.13 3.12
C TYR A 91 -12.85 -8.91 2.21
N GLY A 92 -13.30 -7.71 2.59
CA GLY A 92 -13.25 -6.52 1.74
C GLY A 92 -11.87 -6.20 1.16
N ILE A 93 -10.80 -6.30 1.95
CA ILE A 93 -9.41 -6.07 1.49
C ILE A 93 -8.97 -7.10 0.44
N HIS A 94 -9.34 -8.37 0.65
CA HIS A 94 -9.03 -9.49 -0.24
C HIS A 94 -9.78 -9.35 -1.57
N LEU A 95 -11.05 -8.98 -1.50
CA LEU A 95 -11.90 -8.76 -2.66
C LEU A 95 -11.45 -7.53 -3.44
N LEU A 96 -10.98 -6.47 -2.76
CA LEU A 96 -10.36 -5.32 -3.43
C LEU A 96 -9.12 -5.75 -4.23
N ALA A 97 -8.20 -6.49 -3.62
CA ALA A 97 -7.01 -7.00 -4.30
C ALA A 97 -7.37 -7.92 -5.49
N LEU A 98 -8.25 -8.91 -5.30
CA LEU A 98 -8.71 -9.80 -6.36
C LEU A 98 -9.38 -9.01 -7.51
N SER A 99 -10.25 -8.06 -7.18
CA SER A 99 -10.94 -7.25 -8.19
C SER A 99 -9.99 -6.37 -9.01
N HIS A 100 -8.89 -5.92 -8.42
CA HIS A 100 -7.86 -5.18 -9.15
C HIS A 100 -7.05 -6.12 -10.05
N VAL A 101 -6.51 -7.22 -9.49
CA VAL A 101 -5.69 -8.21 -10.22
C VAL A 101 -6.44 -8.82 -11.40
N TYR A 102 -7.72 -9.13 -11.24
CA TYR A 102 -8.57 -9.69 -12.29
C TYR A 102 -9.39 -8.63 -13.03
N MET A 103 -9.14 -7.34 -12.81
CA MET A 103 -9.78 -6.23 -13.52
C MET A 103 -11.32 -6.25 -13.50
N VAL A 104 -11.92 -6.62 -12.38
CA VAL A 104 -13.39 -6.67 -12.19
C VAL A 104 -13.86 -5.33 -11.62
N ALA A 105 -14.08 -4.35 -12.51
CA ALA A 105 -14.30 -2.95 -12.15
C ALA A 105 -15.47 -2.73 -11.16
N GLN A 106 -16.61 -3.39 -11.37
CA GLN A 106 -17.78 -3.26 -10.49
C GLN A 106 -17.48 -3.73 -9.07
N LEU A 107 -16.77 -4.85 -8.92
CA LEU A 107 -16.35 -5.37 -7.62
C LEU A 107 -15.34 -4.42 -6.98
N LYS A 108 -14.37 -3.91 -7.76
CA LYS A 108 -13.37 -2.94 -7.28
C LYS A 108 -14.04 -1.71 -6.70
N GLN A 109 -14.99 -1.12 -7.43
CA GLN A 109 -15.72 0.06 -6.96
C GLN A 109 -16.49 -0.22 -5.65
N ARG A 110 -17.17 -1.37 -5.54
CA ARG A 110 -17.89 -1.74 -4.32
C ARG A 110 -16.93 -1.96 -3.15
N CYS A 111 -15.81 -2.65 -3.36
CA CYS A 111 -14.81 -2.90 -2.33
C CYS A 111 -14.10 -1.62 -1.89
N THR A 112 -13.72 -0.73 -2.82
CA THR A 112 -13.15 0.59 -2.52
C THR A 112 -14.07 1.39 -1.58
N LYS A 113 -15.38 1.41 -1.85
CA LYS A 113 -16.37 2.06 -0.97
C LYS A 113 -16.53 1.34 0.37
N GLY A 114 -16.70 0.02 0.35
CA GLY A 114 -16.96 -0.79 1.54
C GLY A 114 -15.79 -0.85 2.52
N VAL A 115 -14.57 -1.02 2.01
CA VAL A 115 -13.31 -0.91 2.77
C VAL A 115 -13.13 0.54 3.24
N GLY A 116 -13.37 1.51 2.36
CA GLY A 116 -13.31 2.94 2.69
C GLY A 116 -14.24 3.34 3.85
N ALA A 117 -15.41 2.72 3.98
CA ALA A 117 -16.33 2.96 5.09
C ALA A 117 -15.85 2.39 6.43
N ARG A 118 -14.87 1.47 6.40
CA ARG A 118 -14.34 0.73 7.57
C ARG A 118 -12.88 1.09 7.90
N VAL A 119 -12.39 2.20 7.34
CA VAL A 119 -11.07 2.74 7.69
C VAL A 119 -11.11 3.32 9.09
N THR A 120 -10.19 2.88 9.93
CA THR A 120 -10.02 3.30 11.33
C THR A 120 -8.59 3.73 11.56
N VAL A 121 -8.31 4.37 12.71
CA VAL A 121 -6.94 4.79 13.06
C VAL A 121 -5.98 3.60 13.13
N GLU A 122 -6.46 2.44 13.60
CA GLU A 122 -5.65 1.23 13.75
C GLU A 122 -5.22 0.63 12.40
N ASN A 123 -6.10 0.64 11.39
CA ASN A 123 -5.83 -0.01 10.10
C ASN A 123 -5.49 0.94 8.95
N VAL A 124 -5.45 2.27 9.19
CA VAL A 124 -5.35 3.26 8.11
C VAL A 124 -4.07 3.13 7.29
N VAL A 125 -2.96 2.74 7.91
CA VAL A 125 -1.67 2.58 7.22
C VAL A 125 -1.72 1.38 6.27
N ASP A 126 -2.22 0.24 6.74
CA ASP A 126 -2.38 -0.97 5.91
C ASP A 126 -3.33 -0.71 4.74
N VAL A 127 -4.45 -0.02 5.00
CA VAL A 127 -5.43 0.32 3.96
C VAL A 127 -4.85 1.34 2.97
N LEU A 128 -4.01 2.28 3.41
CA LEU A 128 -3.31 3.22 2.53
C LEU A 128 -2.37 2.47 1.58
N GLN A 129 -1.58 1.53 2.09
CA GLN A 129 -0.70 0.69 1.27
C GLN A 129 -1.51 -0.16 0.28
N LEU A 130 -2.60 -0.79 0.73
CA LEU A 130 -3.50 -1.53 -0.16
C LEU A 130 -4.08 -0.64 -1.26
N ALA A 131 -4.51 0.58 -0.92
CA ALA A 131 -5.06 1.53 -1.87
C ALA A 131 -4.04 1.93 -2.95
N ARG A 132 -2.76 2.08 -2.57
CA ARG A 132 -1.65 2.31 -3.50
C ARG A 132 -1.43 1.10 -4.40
N LEU A 133 -1.37 -0.12 -3.84
CA LEU A 133 -1.16 -1.35 -4.60
C LEU A 133 -2.31 -1.70 -5.54
N CYS A 134 -3.52 -1.23 -5.23
CA CYS A 134 -4.72 -1.49 -6.02
C CYS A 134 -5.11 -0.33 -6.93
N ASP A 135 -4.31 0.71 -7.10
CA ASP A 135 -4.66 1.93 -7.87
C ASP A 135 -6.06 2.46 -7.50
N ALA A 136 -6.26 2.74 -6.20
CA ALA A 136 -7.53 3.24 -5.64
C ALA A 136 -7.34 4.65 -5.05
N PRO A 137 -7.24 5.69 -5.90
CA PRO A 137 -6.85 7.04 -5.48
C PRO A 137 -7.81 7.68 -4.47
N ASP A 138 -9.12 7.44 -4.59
CA ASP A 138 -10.11 7.98 -3.63
C ASP A 138 -9.94 7.38 -2.24
N LEU A 139 -9.64 6.08 -2.16
CA LEU A 139 -9.38 5.40 -0.89
C LEU A 139 -8.05 5.83 -0.31
N TRP A 140 -7.02 5.99 -1.16
CA TRP A 140 -5.72 6.52 -0.76
C TRP A 140 -5.88 7.93 -0.15
N LEU A 141 -6.56 8.84 -0.84
CA LEU A 141 -6.79 10.20 -0.35
C LEU A 141 -7.61 10.21 0.95
N LYS A 142 -8.60 9.32 1.07
CA LYS A 142 -9.37 9.17 2.31
C LYS A 142 -8.47 8.78 3.48
N CYS A 143 -7.56 7.82 3.28
CA CYS A 143 -6.59 7.39 4.28
C CYS A 143 -5.62 8.53 4.64
N MET A 144 -5.03 9.21 3.65
CA MET A 144 -4.15 10.37 3.87
C MET A 144 -4.82 11.46 4.70
N ARG A 145 -6.09 11.77 4.43
CA ARG A 145 -6.86 12.76 5.21
C ARG A 145 -7.12 12.30 6.64
N LEU A 146 -7.40 11.01 6.86
CA LEU A 146 -7.58 10.48 8.22
C LEU A 146 -6.26 10.55 9.00
N ILE A 147 -5.15 10.14 8.37
CA ILE A 147 -3.81 10.22 8.98
C ILE A 147 -3.50 11.66 9.35
N HIS A 148 -3.68 12.60 8.43
CA HIS A 148 -3.49 14.02 8.71
C HIS A 148 -4.33 14.52 9.88
N THR A 149 -5.62 14.15 9.93
CA THR A 149 -6.55 14.62 10.96
C THR A 149 -6.27 14.00 12.34
N LYS A 150 -5.74 12.77 12.39
CA LYS A 150 -5.53 11.98 13.61
C LYS A 150 -4.07 11.58 13.81
N PHE A 151 -3.12 12.37 13.28
CA PHE A 151 -1.71 11.99 13.17
C PHE A 151 -1.12 11.54 14.51
N LYS A 152 -1.42 12.24 15.61
CA LYS A 152 -0.90 11.91 16.94
C LYS A 152 -1.33 10.54 17.47
N THR A 153 -2.50 10.06 17.07
CA THR A 153 -2.95 8.71 17.41
C THR A 153 -2.38 7.69 16.43
N VAL A 154 -2.34 8.02 15.13
CA VAL A 154 -1.75 7.14 14.10
C VAL A 154 -0.26 6.88 14.35
N GLU A 155 0.51 7.89 14.76
CA GLU A 155 1.96 7.78 15.03
C GLU A 155 2.28 6.75 16.14
N GLN A 156 1.28 6.39 16.96
CA GLN A 156 1.43 5.42 18.05
C GLN A 156 1.07 3.99 17.64
N THR A 157 0.38 3.78 16.51
CA THR A 157 -0.09 2.45 16.08
C THR A 157 1.07 1.57 15.63
N GLU A 158 0.86 0.26 15.70
CA GLU A 158 1.82 -0.71 15.19
C GLU A 158 2.02 -0.56 13.68
N GLY A 159 0.95 -0.29 12.92
CA GLY A 159 1.03 -0.05 11.48
C GLY A 159 1.94 1.12 11.11
N TRP A 160 1.91 2.22 11.88
CA TRP A 160 2.84 3.34 11.65
C TRP A 160 4.30 2.97 11.95
N LYS A 161 4.55 2.28 13.07
CA LYS A 161 5.92 1.84 13.42
C LYS A 161 6.47 0.86 12.39
N PHE A 162 5.65 -0.09 11.94
CA PHE A 162 6.00 -1.03 10.88
C PHE A 162 6.32 -0.30 9.56
N LEU A 163 5.53 0.71 9.20
CA LEU A 163 5.80 1.56 8.04
C LEU A 163 7.18 2.24 8.12
N GLN A 164 7.56 2.78 9.28
CA GLN A 164 8.87 3.44 9.45
C GLN A 164 10.04 2.48 9.21
N GLU A 165 9.88 1.22 9.57
CA GLU A 165 10.91 0.19 9.41
C GLU A 165 10.99 -0.34 7.97
N HIS A 166 9.85 -0.48 7.29
CA HIS A 166 9.76 -1.23 6.05
C HIS A 166 9.49 -0.41 4.78
N ASP A 167 8.90 0.79 4.89
CA ASP A 167 8.67 1.69 3.76
C ASP A 167 8.85 3.17 4.19
N PRO A 168 10.11 3.61 4.44
CA PRO A 168 10.40 4.98 4.85
C PRO A 168 10.08 6.01 3.75
N PHE A 169 9.92 5.60 2.49
CA PHE A 169 9.54 6.53 1.42
C PHE A 169 8.06 6.89 1.52
N LEU A 170 7.19 5.91 1.79
CA LEU A 170 5.78 6.20 2.04
C LEU A 170 5.59 7.01 3.34
N GLU A 171 6.42 6.80 4.37
CA GLU A 171 6.43 7.70 5.53
C GLU A 171 6.72 9.16 5.11
N LEU A 172 7.75 9.38 4.29
CA LEU A 172 8.09 10.72 3.79
C LEU A 172 6.96 11.34 2.99
N ASP A 173 6.31 10.57 2.10
CA ASP A 173 5.17 11.05 1.32
C ASP A 173 4.01 11.50 2.21
N ILE A 174 3.76 10.76 3.30
CA ILE A 174 2.72 11.12 4.28
C ILE A 174 3.11 12.38 5.04
N LEU A 175 4.35 12.50 5.53
CA LEU A 175 4.82 13.67 6.25
C LEU A 175 4.81 14.92 5.35
N GLN A 176 5.24 14.79 4.10
CA GLN A 176 5.17 15.86 3.10
C GLN A 176 3.72 16.30 2.86
N PHE A 177 2.79 15.36 2.71
CA PHE A 177 1.37 15.67 2.57
C PHE A 177 0.81 16.43 3.78
N ILE A 178 1.19 16.03 5.00
CA ILE A 178 0.79 16.70 6.24
C ILE A 178 1.33 18.14 6.26
N ASP A 179 2.62 18.33 5.99
CA ASP A 179 3.25 19.64 5.95
C ASP A 179 2.60 20.56 4.90
N ASP A 180 2.39 20.06 3.69
CA ASP A 180 1.71 20.78 2.60
C ASP A 180 0.27 21.18 2.97
N ALA A 181 -0.45 20.31 3.69
CA ALA A 181 -1.81 20.58 4.15
C ALA A 181 -1.83 21.65 5.26
N GLU A 182 -0.84 21.66 6.16
CA GLU A 182 -0.69 22.70 7.19
C GLU A 182 -0.28 24.05 6.60
N LEU A 183 0.62 24.08 5.62
CA LEU A 183 0.98 25.31 4.89
C LEU A 183 -0.25 25.92 4.19
N LYS A 184 -1.11 25.07 3.59
CA LYS A 184 -2.38 25.52 3.00
C LYS A 184 -3.39 26.02 4.03
N ARG A 185 -3.35 25.54 5.28
CA ARG A 185 -4.18 26.06 6.40
C ARG A 185 -3.68 27.40 6.90
N VAL A 186 -2.37 27.58 7.00
CA VAL A 186 -1.73 28.87 7.28
C VAL A 186 -2.09 29.91 6.21
N ASP A 187 -2.32 29.47 4.98
CA ASP A 187 -2.77 30.28 3.85
C ASP A 187 -4.29 30.23 3.59
N GLY A 188 -5.07 29.61 4.50
CA GLY A 188 -6.46 29.17 4.25
C GLY A 188 -7.57 30.03 4.87
N LYS A 189 -8.44 30.58 4.00
CA LYS A 189 -9.67 31.39 4.24
C LYS A 189 -9.53 32.89 4.49
N GLY A 190 -8.48 33.54 4.01
CA GLY A 190 -8.52 35.00 3.81
C GLY A 190 -9.31 35.36 2.54
N CYS A 191 -10.09 36.44 2.59
CA CYS A 191 -10.57 37.15 1.39
C CYS A 191 -9.39 37.32 0.40
N LEU A 192 -9.64 37.28 -0.92
CA LEU A 192 -8.58 37.46 -1.94
C LEU A 192 -7.74 38.73 -1.67
N ARG A 193 -8.36 39.80 -1.17
CA ARG A 193 -7.65 41.02 -0.73
C ARG A 193 -6.75 40.78 0.48
N CYS A 194 -7.22 40.05 1.48
CA CYS A 194 -6.42 39.69 2.66
C CYS A 194 -5.25 38.75 2.31
N LYS A 195 -5.44 37.81 1.37
CA LYS A 195 -4.37 36.94 0.87
C LYS A 195 -3.27 37.74 0.17
N ARG A 196 -3.66 38.65 -0.73
CA ARG A 196 -2.72 39.53 -1.44
C ARG A 196 -1.99 40.47 -0.47
N MET A 197 -2.70 40.99 0.53
CA MET A 197 -2.11 41.82 1.59
C MET A 197 -1.08 41.03 2.41
N ILE A 198 -1.40 39.82 2.84
CA ILE A 198 -0.46 38.96 3.58
C ILE A 198 0.76 38.59 2.73
N GLN A 199 0.59 38.31 1.43
CA GLN A 199 1.71 38.04 0.52
C GLN A 199 2.63 39.26 0.37
N LEU A 200 2.08 40.47 0.26
CA LEU A 200 2.86 41.71 0.20
C LEU A 200 3.63 41.95 1.50
N LEU A 201 2.99 41.73 2.66
CA LEU A 201 3.63 41.85 3.97
C LEU A 201 4.74 40.80 4.18
N ARG A 202 4.51 39.56 3.75
CA ARG A 202 5.53 38.49 3.73
C ARG A 202 6.72 38.88 2.85
N LEU A 203 6.46 39.32 1.61
CA LEU A 203 7.50 39.75 0.68
C LEU A 203 8.32 40.90 1.26
N HIS A 204 7.66 41.93 1.79
CA HIS A 204 8.32 43.04 2.44
C HIS A 204 9.22 42.57 3.60
N SER A 205 8.72 41.71 4.49
CA SER A 205 9.51 41.20 5.62
C SER A 205 10.75 40.41 5.19
N SER A 206 10.71 39.76 4.02
CA SER A 206 11.82 38.97 3.48
C SER A 206 12.94 39.81 2.86
N VAL A 207 12.64 41.06 2.47
CA VAL A 207 13.60 42.00 1.86
C VAL A 207 13.91 43.21 2.76
N CYS A 208 13.31 43.27 3.95
CA CYS A 208 13.49 44.38 4.90
C CYS A 208 14.60 44.06 5.91
N ASP A 209 15.70 44.80 5.84
CA ASP A 209 16.85 44.65 6.73
C ASP A 209 16.70 45.44 8.04
N GLN A 210 15.76 46.38 8.09
CA GLN A 210 15.56 47.30 9.22
C GLN A 210 14.45 46.82 10.18
N SER A 211 14.67 45.71 10.87
CA SER A 211 13.60 45.03 11.63
C SER A 211 13.02 45.81 12.82
N GLU A 212 13.79 46.70 13.44
CA GLU A 212 13.37 47.45 14.65
C GLU A 212 12.90 48.89 14.35
N SER A 213 13.15 49.43 13.15
CA SER A 213 12.72 50.76 12.72
C SER A 213 11.70 50.75 11.58
N CYS A 214 11.36 49.58 11.05
CA CYS A 214 10.41 49.46 9.94
C CYS A 214 8.98 49.85 10.35
N ARG A 215 8.38 50.77 9.58
CA ARG A 215 7.02 51.29 9.81
C ARG A 215 5.92 50.43 9.19
N VAL A 216 6.25 49.38 8.46
CA VAL A 216 5.26 48.49 7.83
C VAL A 216 4.63 47.58 8.90
N PRO A 217 3.29 47.60 9.07
CA PRO A 217 2.61 46.76 10.05
C PRO A 217 2.95 45.28 9.89
N LEU A 218 3.09 44.57 11.01
CA LEU A 218 3.38 43.13 11.06
C LEU A 218 4.74 42.68 10.50
N CYS A 219 5.59 43.56 9.97
CA CYS A 219 6.91 43.22 9.40
C CYS A 219 7.76 42.37 10.38
N ARG A 220 7.87 42.82 11.63
CA ARG A 220 8.61 42.10 12.69
C ARG A 220 8.01 40.73 13.01
N GLN A 221 6.68 40.59 12.98
CA GLN A 221 6.00 39.33 13.26
C GLN A 221 6.19 38.32 12.12
N PHE A 222 6.06 38.76 10.87
CA PHE A 222 6.31 37.92 9.71
C PHE A 222 7.77 37.47 9.61
N LYS A 223 8.74 38.32 9.98
CA LYS A 223 10.16 37.95 10.06
C LYS A 223 10.41 36.84 11.08
N LYS A 224 9.91 37.01 12.32
CA LYS A 224 9.98 35.98 13.38
C LYS A 224 9.26 34.68 13.00
N ARG A 225 8.12 34.78 12.30
CA ARG A 225 7.38 33.60 11.82
C ARG A 225 8.12 32.88 10.70
N GLY A 226 8.66 33.60 9.73
CA GLY A 226 9.48 33.04 8.65
C GLY A 226 10.74 32.37 9.18
N GLU A 227 11.36 32.91 10.23
CA GLU A 227 12.49 32.27 10.92
C GLU A 227 12.07 30.98 11.65
N LYS A 228 10.91 30.97 12.31
CA LYS A 228 10.36 29.75 12.93
C LYS A 228 9.99 28.68 11.90
N GLU A 229 9.35 29.05 10.79
CA GLU A 229 9.01 28.14 9.69
C GLU A 229 10.27 27.61 9.02
N LYS A 230 11.28 28.46 8.73
CA LYS A 230 12.60 28.02 8.25
C LYS A 230 13.27 27.05 9.22
N LYS A 231 13.25 27.36 10.52
CA LYS A 231 13.82 26.48 11.55
C LYS A 231 13.08 25.15 11.66
N MET A 232 11.75 25.15 11.52
CA MET A 232 10.94 23.93 11.53
C MET A 232 11.19 23.07 10.28
N VAL A 233 11.23 23.69 9.09
CA VAL A 233 11.55 23.00 7.82
C VAL A 233 12.98 22.45 7.86
N GLU A 234 13.92 23.23 8.40
CA GLU A 234 15.29 22.80 8.61
C GLU A 234 15.35 21.63 9.59
N ASP A 235 14.64 21.67 10.72
CA ASP A 235 14.56 20.56 11.69
C ASP A 235 13.95 19.29 11.08
N THR A 236 12.89 19.41 10.27
CA THR A 236 12.31 18.28 9.52
C THR A 236 13.32 17.74 8.51
N LYS A 237 14.02 18.60 7.76
CA LYS A 237 15.07 18.20 6.82
C LYS A 237 16.23 17.51 7.54
N TRP A 238 16.66 18.00 8.71
CA TRP A 238 17.67 17.38 9.56
C TRP A 238 17.21 16.01 10.06
N LYS A 239 15.96 15.86 10.51
CA LYS A 239 15.37 14.56 10.90
C LYS A 239 15.38 13.56 9.75
N VAL A 240 15.00 13.99 8.54
CA VAL A 240 15.06 13.15 7.33
C VAL A 240 16.49 12.77 6.99
N LEU A 241 17.44 13.71 7.08
CA LEU A 241 18.85 13.45 6.80
C LEU A 241 19.43 12.44 7.80
N VAL A 242 19.13 12.59 9.09
CA VAL A 242 19.54 11.68 10.16
C VAL A 242 19.00 10.27 9.90
N ARG A 243 17.72 10.13 9.52
CA ARG A 243 17.15 8.82 9.17
C ARG A 243 17.84 8.20 7.95
N ARG A 244 18.06 8.97 6.87
CA ARG A 244 18.78 8.48 5.67
C ARG A 244 20.19 8.00 6.00
N VAL A 245 20.91 8.74 6.83
CA VAL A 245 22.24 8.37 7.31
C VAL A 245 22.18 7.10 8.16
N ALA A 246 21.19 6.98 9.06
CA ALA A 246 20.98 5.78 9.86
C ALA A 246 20.66 4.55 8.99
N SER A 247 19.76 4.67 8.01
CA SER A 247 19.45 3.60 7.06
C SER A 247 20.66 3.20 6.22
N ALA A 248 21.40 4.17 5.68
CA ALA A 248 22.63 3.90 4.92
C ALA A 248 23.68 3.18 5.77
N LYS A 249 23.81 3.56 7.05
CA LYS A 249 24.73 2.93 8.01
C LYS A 249 24.31 1.51 8.39
N ALA A 250 23.01 1.25 8.53
CA ALA A 250 22.49 -0.09 8.76
C ALA A 250 22.76 -1.00 7.55
N MET A 251 22.51 -0.49 6.33
CA MET A 251 22.76 -1.22 5.08
C MET A 251 24.25 -1.53 4.87
N SER A 252 25.15 -0.58 5.18
CA SER A 252 26.59 -0.83 5.09
C SER A 252 27.09 -1.83 6.14
N SER A 253 26.54 -1.81 7.35
CA SER A 253 26.88 -2.78 8.40
C SER A 253 26.44 -4.20 8.02
N LEU A 254 25.26 -4.34 7.40
CA LEU A 254 24.75 -5.61 6.88
C LEU A 254 25.58 -6.13 5.70
N SER A 255 26.03 -5.26 4.80
CA SER A 255 26.88 -5.66 3.67
C SER A 255 28.27 -6.11 4.14
N GLN A 256 28.85 -5.42 5.13
CA GLN A 256 30.11 -5.82 5.77
C GLN A 256 29.99 -7.15 6.50
N SER A 257 28.89 -7.38 7.24
CA SER A 257 28.64 -8.65 7.93
C SER A 257 28.49 -9.82 6.95
N LYS A 258 27.79 -9.62 5.83
CA LYS A 258 27.67 -10.65 4.76
C LYS A 258 29.02 -10.97 4.11
N LYS A 259 29.84 -9.95 3.83
CA LYS A 259 31.18 -10.12 3.23
C LYS A 259 32.12 -10.88 4.16
N ASN A 260 32.11 -10.54 5.45
CA ASN A 260 32.93 -11.23 6.45
C ASN A 260 32.48 -12.70 6.61
N LYS A 261 31.18 -12.98 6.60
CA LYS A 261 30.66 -14.35 6.70
C LYS A 261 31.04 -15.21 5.49
N SER A 262 30.98 -14.67 4.28
CA SER A 262 31.44 -15.38 3.07
C SER A 262 32.94 -15.64 3.07
N GLU A 263 33.74 -14.72 3.61
CA GLU A 263 35.20 -14.88 3.66
C GLU A 263 35.63 -15.94 4.69
N VAL A 264 34.90 -16.05 5.81
CA VAL A 264 35.12 -17.10 6.82
C VAL A 264 34.79 -18.48 6.25
N LEU A 265 33.65 -18.64 5.56
CA LEU A 265 33.25 -19.89 4.91
C LEU A 265 34.28 -20.37 3.87
N LEU A 266 34.81 -19.46 3.05
CA LEU A 266 35.83 -19.80 2.06
C LEU A 266 37.17 -20.22 2.69
N LYS A 267 37.52 -19.66 3.87
CA LYS A 267 38.72 -20.07 4.61
C LYS A 267 38.55 -21.45 5.25
N GLU A 268 37.39 -21.73 5.82
CA GLU A 268 37.07 -23.04 6.40
C GLU A 268 37.09 -24.15 5.32
N GLU A 269 36.51 -23.89 4.14
CA GLU A 269 36.56 -24.81 3.00
C GLU A 269 38.00 -25.06 2.52
N ALA A 270 38.81 -24.01 2.41
CA ALA A 270 40.21 -24.13 2.00
C ALA A 270 41.05 -24.95 3.01
N GLU A 271 40.83 -24.75 4.31
CA GLU A 271 41.48 -25.52 5.37
C GLU A 271 41.07 -27.00 5.36
N ASP A 272 39.80 -27.29 5.08
CA ASP A 272 39.31 -28.66 4.91
C ASP A 272 39.91 -29.35 3.68
N PHE A 273 40.03 -28.64 2.55
CA PHE A 273 40.71 -29.17 1.36
C PHE A 273 42.19 -29.47 1.62
N ILE A 274 42.91 -28.58 2.33
CA ILE A 274 44.30 -28.82 2.73
C ILE A 274 44.42 -30.04 3.65
N ARG A 275 43.47 -30.20 4.58
CA ARG A 275 43.42 -31.33 5.53
C ARG A 275 43.13 -32.65 4.83
N ILE A 276 42.22 -32.67 3.85
CA ILE A 276 41.91 -33.85 3.04
C ILE A 276 43.12 -34.24 2.19
N ARG A 277 43.77 -33.28 1.53
CA ARG A 277 44.97 -33.54 0.70
C ARG A 277 46.13 -34.12 1.51
N LYS A 278 46.34 -33.68 2.76
CA LYS A 278 47.35 -34.25 3.67
C LYS A 278 47.06 -35.69 4.14
N LYS A 279 45.84 -36.20 3.99
CA LYS A 279 45.48 -37.59 4.31
C LYS A 279 45.63 -38.56 3.13
N LEU A 280 45.83 -38.03 1.91
CA LEU A 280 45.90 -38.79 0.65
C LEU A 280 47.34 -38.94 0.12
N ILE A 281 48.32 -38.41 0.84
CA ILE A 281 49.77 -38.55 0.59
C ILE A 281 50.36 -39.23 1.83
#